data_AF-A0A944YBA7-F1
#
_entry.id   AF-A0A944YBA7-F1
#
_cell.length_a   1.000
_cell.length_b   1.000
_cell.length_c   1.000
_cell.angle_alpha   90.00
_cell.angle_beta   90.00
_cell.angle_gamma   90.00
#
_symmetry.space_group_name_H-M   'P 1'
#
loop_
_entity.id
_entity.type
_entity.pdbx_description
1 polymer ?
#
loop_
_entity_poly.entity_id
_entity_poly.type
_entity_poly.pdbx_seq_one_letter_code
_entity_poly.pdbx_strand_id
1 'polypeptide(L)'
;MSLNNIPSFHPEESMMYRIAGFVSTWLILIGLGANLTQAAETKLSLLLDKTEATPGDTVLAGIRLELKEGWHTYWRYGGDAAQPPRITWKLPPGITAGSIR
;
A
#
# COMPACT_ATOMS: atom_id res chain seq x y z
N MET A 1 26.93 0.91 -72.84
CA MET A 1 25.71 0.62 -72.08
C MET A 1 26.16 0.17 -70.69
N SER A 2 25.84 0.97 -69.66
CA SER A 2 26.48 0.98 -68.34
C SER A 2 26.04 -0.20 -67.46
N LEU A 3 27.00 -0.94 -66.90
CA LEU A 3 26.79 -1.95 -65.84
C LEU A 3 27.16 -1.32 -64.50
N ASN A 4 26.26 -0.54 -63.90
CA ASN A 4 26.43 0.00 -62.55
C ASN A 4 25.06 0.07 -61.86
N ASN A 5 24.65 -1.01 -61.18
CA ASN A 5 23.61 -0.94 -60.15
C ASN A 5 23.57 -2.24 -59.32
N ILE A 6 24.57 -2.43 -58.47
CA ILE A 6 24.49 -3.42 -57.38
C ILE A 6 24.20 -2.62 -56.11
N PRO A 7 23.04 -2.80 -55.45
CA PRO A 7 22.78 -2.15 -54.18
C PRO A 7 23.73 -2.70 -53.12
N SER A 8 24.48 -1.82 -52.46
CA SER A 8 25.37 -2.17 -51.35
C SER A 8 24.54 -2.56 -50.14
N PHE A 9 24.60 -3.82 -49.73
CA PHE A 9 24.04 -4.30 -48.46
C PHE A 9 24.92 -3.77 -47.32
N HIS A 10 24.41 -2.84 -46.50
CA HIS A 10 25.07 -2.34 -45.29
C HIS A 10 24.45 -3.06 -44.07
N PRO A 11 25.06 -4.15 -43.57
CA PRO A 11 24.49 -4.98 -42.52
C PRO A 11 24.38 -4.27 -41.16
N GLU A 12 25.12 -3.19 -40.92
CA GLU A 12 25.23 -2.54 -39.61
C GLU A 12 23.98 -1.76 -39.18
N GLU A 13 23.20 -1.20 -40.10
CA GLU A 13 22.01 -0.41 -39.76
C GLU A 13 20.85 -1.30 -39.26
N SER A 14 20.77 -2.53 -39.77
CA SER A 14 19.73 -3.50 -39.41
C SER A 14 19.92 -4.11 -38.01
N MET A 15 21.15 -4.18 -37.53
CA MET A 15 21.50 -4.77 -36.23
C MET A 15 21.18 -3.80 -35.07
N MET A 16 21.33 -2.50 -35.31
CA MET A 16 21.05 -1.43 -34.33
C MET A 16 19.54 -1.34 -34.02
N TYR A 17 18.67 -1.43 -35.05
CA TYR A 17 17.21 -1.41 -34.89
C TYR A 17 16.66 -2.62 -34.12
N ARG A 18 17.29 -3.79 -34.27
CA ARG A 18 16.89 -5.02 -33.55
C ARG A 18 17.16 -4.90 -32.06
N ILE A 19 18.29 -4.35 -31.66
CA ILE A 19 18.64 -4.14 -30.24
C ILE A 19 17.75 -3.04 -29.62
N ALA A 20 17.51 -1.95 -30.35
CA ALA A 20 16.62 -0.87 -29.92
C ALA A 20 15.16 -1.34 -29.74
N GLY A 21 14.68 -2.24 -30.61
CA GLY A 21 13.36 -2.87 -30.51
C GLY A 21 13.19 -3.77 -29.28
N PHE A 22 14.24 -4.50 -28.87
CA PHE A 22 14.20 -5.30 -27.65
C PHE A 22 14.16 -4.43 -26.40
N VAL A 23 14.99 -3.38 -26.32
CA VAL A 23 15.01 -2.46 -25.16
C VAL A 23 13.68 -1.71 -25.00
N SER A 24 13.07 -1.28 -26.10
CA SER A 24 11.75 -0.63 -26.09
C SER A 24 10.62 -1.59 -25.69
N THR A 25 10.67 -2.86 -26.10
CA THR A 25 9.69 -3.88 -25.67
C THR A 25 9.78 -4.19 -24.17
N TRP A 26 11.00 -4.23 -23.61
CA TRP A 26 11.21 -4.42 -22.17
C TRP A 26 10.76 -3.20 -21.34
N LEU A 27 10.92 -1.98 -21.84
CA LEU A 27 10.44 -0.76 -21.17
C LEU A 27 8.90 -0.68 -21.12
N ILE A 28 8.20 -1.15 -22.15
CA ILE A 28 6.73 -1.18 -22.18
C ILE A 28 6.16 -2.21 -21.19
N LEU A 29 6.82 -3.36 -21.02
CA LEU A 29 6.40 -4.38 -20.04
C LEU A 29 6.63 -3.95 -18.59
N ILE A 30 7.66 -3.13 -18.31
CA ILE A 30 7.91 -2.57 -16.96
C ILE A 30 6.92 -1.45 -16.64
N GLY A 31 6.49 -0.66 -17.63
CA GLY A 31 5.56 0.46 -17.44
C GLY A 31 4.11 0.06 -17.11
N LEU A 32 3.67 -1.14 -17.50
CA LEU A 32 2.30 -1.62 -17.23
C LEU A 32 2.11 -2.21 -15.81
N GLY A 33 3.19 -2.47 -15.07
CA GLY A 33 3.14 -3.11 -13.75
C GLY A 33 2.87 -2.16 -12.57
N ALA A 34 2.80 -0.85 -12.80
CA ALA A 34 2.68 0.15 -11.75
C ALA A 34 1.21 0.49 -11.42
N ASN A 35 0.39 -0.50 -11.07
CA ASN A 35 -0.79 -0.20 -10.25
C ASN A 35 -0.32 -0.13 -8.79
N LEU A 36 0.06 1.09 -8.42
CA LEU A 36 0.40 1.50 -7.06
C LEU A 36 -0.65 0.96 -6.09
N THR A 37 -0.20 0.16 -5.12
CA THR A 37 -1.00 -0.31 -3.98
C THR A 37 -1.87 0.83 -3.45
N GLN A 38 -3.16 0.82 -3.77
CA GLN A 38 -4.10 1.76 -3.20
C GLN A 38 -4.29 1.35 -1.74
N ALA A 39 -3.69 2.09 -0.82
CA ALA A 39 -3.91 1.89 0.60
C ALA A 39 -5.42 2.00 0.86
N ALA A 40 -5.98 0.99 1.51
CA ALA A 40 -7.38 1.02 1.92
C ALA A 40 -7.62 2.23 2.82
N GLU A 41 -8.52 3.11 2.43
CA GLU A 41 -8.97 4.17 3.32
C GLU A 41 -9.73 3.53 4.48
N THR A 42 -9.17 3.61 5.68
CA THR A 42 -9.80 3.16 6.93
C THR A 42 -10.08 4.38 7.79
N LYS A 43 -11.34 4.57 8.20
CA LYS A 43 -11.69 5.66 9.12
C LYS A 43 -11.62 5.16 10.55
N LEU A 44 -11.03 5.97 11.43
CA LEU A 44 -10.82 5.68 12.84
C LEU A 44 -11.56 6.70 13.69
N SER A 45 -12.39 6.22 14.61
CA SER A 45 -13.08 7.07 15.59
C SER A 45 -12.87 6.53 17.00
N LEU A 46 -12.64 7.42 17.96
CA LEU A 46 -12.63 7.12 19.39
C LEU A 46 -14.01 7.45 19.96
N LEU A 47 -14.61 6.47 20.64
CA LEU A 47 -15.91 6.59 21.28
C LEU A 47 -15.70 6.52 22.79
N LEU A 48 -16.37 7.39 23.54
CA LEU A 48 -16.37 7.39 25.00
C LEU A 48 -17.80 7.22 25.50
N ASP A 49 -17.98 6.50 26.60
CA ASP A 49 -19.27 6.38 27.29
C ASP A 49 -19.66 7.64 28.06
N LYS A 50 -18.68 8.49 28.39
CA LYS A 50 -18.84 9.77 29.09
C LYS A 50 -18.14 10.90 28.33
N THR A 51 -18.74 12.09 28.37
CA THR A 51 -18.16 13.33 27.81
C THR A 51 -17.25 14.05 28.81
N GLU A 52 -17.42 13.79 30.11
CA GLU A 52 -16.65 14.39 31.20
C GLU A 52 -16.25 13.31 32.20
N ALA A 53 -15.13 13.52 32.90
CA ALA A 53 -14.62 12.63 33.93
C ALA A 53 -14.04 13.42 35.09
N THR A 54 -14.25 12.92 36.30
CA THR A 54 -13.69 13.44 37.55
C THR A 54 -12.67 12.46 38.14
N PRO A 55 -11.79 12.90 39.06
CA PRO A 55 -10.82 11.99 39.67
C PRO A 55 -11.50 10.77 40.32
N GLY A 56 -11.03 9.57 39.98
CA GLY A 56 -11.61 8.31 40.44
C GLY A 56 -12.61 7.68 39.47
N ASP A 57 -13.05 8.40 38.42
CA ASP A 57 -13.90 7.84 37.38
C ASP A 57 -13.17 6.79 36.54
N THR A 58 -13.94 5.79 36.11
CA THR A 58 -13.59 4.94 34.97
C THR A 58 -14.46 5.33 33.79
N VAL A 59 -13.83 5.55 32.63
CA VAL A 59 -14.47 5.86 31.34
C VAL A 59 -14.22 4.69 30.41
N LEU A 60 -15.28 4.14 29.81
CA LEU A 60 -15.14 3.14 28.77
C LEU A 60 -14.83 3.83 27.44
N ALA A 61 -13.69 3.46 26.86
CA ALA A 61 -13.27 3.91 25.54
C ALA A 61 -13.35 2.77 24.53
N GLY A 62 -13.98 3.04 23.39
CA GLY A 62 -14.07 2.15 22.24
C GLY A 62 -13.37 2.73 21.02
N ILE A 63 -12.73 1.90 20.21
CA ILE A 63 -12.19 2.29 18.91
C ILE A 63 -13.08 1.69 17.83
N ARG A 64 -13.63 2.56 16.98
CA ARG A 64 -14.39 2.16 15.79
C ARG A 64 -13.50 2.25 14.56
N LEU A 65 -13.38 1.12 13.86
CA LEU A 65 -12.73 1.01 12.56
C LEU A 65 -13.81 0.85 11.50
N GLU A 66 -13.89 1.77 10.56
CA GLU A 66 -14.74 1.65 9.38
C GLU A 66 -13.87 1.32 8.18
N LEU A 67 -13.97 0.07 7.74
CA LEU A 67 -13.21 -0.50 6.63
C LEU A 67 -14.04 -0.39 5.34
N LYS A 68 -13.38 -0.12 4.22
CA LYS A 68 -14.00 -0.18 2.90
C LYS A 68 -14.49 -1.61 2.59
N GLU A 69 -15.51 -1.73 1.75
CA GLU A 69 -16.02 -3.03 1.31
C GLU A 69 -14.88 -3.94 0.78
N GLY A 70 -14.93 -5.21 1.18
CA GLY A 70 -13.90 -6.22 0.88
C GLY A 70 -12.68 -6.18 1.81
N TRP A 71 -12.50 -5.12 2.61
CA TRP A 71 -11.39 -5.00 3.56
C TRP A 71 -11.76 -5.54 4.93
N HIS A 72 -10.84 -6.30 5.50
CA HIS A 72 -10.98 -6.92 6.82
C HIS A 72 -9.74 -6.59 7.64
N THR A 73 -9.91 -6.48 8.96
CA THR A 73 -8.79 -6.41 9.90
C THR A 73 -8.67 -7.72 10.67
N TYR A 74 -7.52 -7.92 11.32
CA TYR A 74 -7.26 -9.13 12.08
C TYR A 74 -7.73 -9.00 13.52
N TRP A 75 -8.30 -10.08 14.05
CA TRP A 75 -8.58 -10.19 15.47
C TRP A 75 -7.29 -10.32 16.30
N ARG A 76 -7.36 -9.99 17.59
CA ARG A 76 -6.21 -10.00 18.53
C ARG A 76 -5.37 -11.27 18.49
N TYR A 77 -5.99 -12.41 18.23
CA TYR A 77 -5.34 -13.73 18.15
C TYR A 77 -5.36 -14.32 16.74
N GLY A 78 -5.26 -13.48 15.70
CA GLY A 78 -4.98 -13.99 14.36
C GLY A 78 -3.62 -14.69 14.39
N GLY A 79 -3.56 -15.94 13.88
CA GLY A 79 -2.33 -16.74 13.87
C GLY A 79 -1.15 -16.07 13.16
N ASP A 80 -0.03 -16.78 13.01
CA ASP A 80 1.30 -16.23 12.65
C ASP A 80 1.37 -15.32 11.40
N ALA A 81 0.36 -15.35 10.52
CA ALA A 81 0.28 -14.51 9.33
C ALA A 81 -0.47 -13.16 9.52
N ALA A 82 -0.99 -12.88 10.72
CA ALA A 82 -1.84 -11.73 10.99
C ALA A 82 -1.14 -10.71 11.90
N GLN A 83 -1.24 -9.42 11.55
CA GLN A 83 -0.85 -8.34 12.44
C GLN A 83 -2.10 -7.62 12.96
N PRO A 84 -2.55 -7.91 14.20
CA PRO A 84 -3.72 -7.26 14.76
C PRO A 84 -3.45 -5.77 15.01
N PRO A 85 -4.51 -4.93 15.04
CA PRO A 85 -4.39 -3.53 15.43
C PRO A 85 -3.70 -3.38 16.78
N ARG A 86 -2.70 -2.50 16.84
CA ARG A 86 -2.00 -2.15 18.08
C ARG A 86 -2.42 -0.76 18.52
N ILE A 87 -2.80 -0.63 19.79
CA ILE A 87 -3.14 0.65 20.40
C ILE A 87 -2.01 1.04 21.34
N THR A 88 -1.43 2.22 21.09
CA THR A 88 -0.44 2.83 21.97
C THR A 88 -1.05 4.09 22.56
N TRP A 89 -1.36 4.05 23.85
CA TRP A 89 -1.96 5.18 24.54
C TRP A 89 -0.92 6.25 24.86
N LYS A 90 -1.22 7.51 24.53
CA LYS A 90 -0.50 8.69 25.00
C LYS A 90 -1.45 9.48 25.89
N LEU A 91 -1.29 9.35 27.20
CA LEU A 91 -2.22 9.89 28.19
C LEU A 91 -1.51 10.94 29.04
N PRO A 92 -2.24 11.96 29.52
CA PRO A 92 -1.70 12.91 30.48
C PRO A 92 -1.45 12.23 31.84
N PRO A 93 -0.62 12.83 32.70
CA PRO A 93 -0.38 12.32 34.04
C PRO A 93 -1.68 12.11 34.83
N GLY A 94 -1.74 11.05 35.62
CA GLY A 94 -2.91 10.71 36.44
C GLY A 94 -4.02 9.92 35.74
N ILE A 95 -3.93 9.72 34.42
CA ILE A 95 -4.84 8.86 33.66
C ILE A 95 -4.13 7.56 33.27
N THR A 96 -4.81 6.43 33.44
CA THR A 96 -4.31 5.12 33.03
C THR A 96 -5.32 4.44 32.12
N ALA A 97 -4.83 3.67 31.14
CA ALA A 97 -5.66 2.84 30.29
C ALA A 97 -5.73 1.41 30.83
N GLY A 98 -6.94 0.86 30.89
CA GLY A 98 -7.16 -0.55 31.20
C GLY A 98 -6.84 -1.47 30.02
N SER A 99 -6.91 -2.78 30.27
CA SER A 99 -6.78 -3.78 29.22
C SER A 99 -7.91 -3.67 28.20
N ILE A 100 -7.58 -3.83 26.92
CA ILE A 100 -8.56 -3.95 25.84
C ILE A 100 -9.34 -5.25 26.07
N ARG A 101 -10.66 -5.19 25.97
CA ARG A 101 -11.55 -6.35 26.08
C ARG A 101 -12.17 -6.69 24.74
#